data_AF-A0A2V9MWD7-F1
#
_entry.id   AF-A0A2V9MWD7-F1
#
_cell.length_a   1.000
_cell.length_b   1.000
_cell.length_c   1.000
_cell.angle_alpha   90.00
_cell.angle_beta   90.00
_cell.angle_gamma   90.00
#
_symmetry.space_group_name_H-M   'P 1'
#
loop_
_entity.id
_entity.type
_entity.pdbx_description
1 polymer ?
#
loop_
_entity_poly.entity_id
_entity_poly.type
_entity_poly.pdbx_seq_one_letter_code
_entity_poly.pdbx_strand_id
1 'polypeptide(L)'
;MRCNYLLVIVLLATVAYAKEPKHYQSGRLMKMESVKCGTDEKNGKSLAGEMIGTDSSHMKTRELLCQQYILETDKLVYTVQPKDDKHPALLPVGETAQFRLEKDKMLLRVEDMDNKEREYIVISMVPNNSAETTHSARDSGPAK
;
A
#
# COMPACT_ATOMS: atom_id res chain seq x y z
N MET A 1 -19.82 -50.53 -19.21
CA MET A 1 -20.34 -49.14 -19.36
C MET A 1 -20.28 -48.31 -18.07
N ARG A 2 -20.41 -48.87 -16.86
CA ARG A 2 -20.38 -48.12 -15.58
C ARG A 2 -19.02 -47.48 -15.23
N CYS A 3 -17.91 -48.10 -15.66
CA CYS A 3 -16.56 -47.60 -15.35
C CYS A 3 -16.20 -46.31 -16.12
N ASN A 4 -16.79 -46.11 -17.31
CA ASN A 4 -16.53 -44.92 -18.12
C ASN A 4 -17.10 -43.64 -17.47
N TYR A 5 -18.22 -43.75 -16.75
CA TYR A 5 -18.82 -42.62 -16.03
C TYR A 5 -18.03 -42.24 -14.77
N LEU A 6 -17.40 -43.20 -14.10
CA LEU A 6 -16.56 -42.94 -12.92
C LEU A 6 -15.30 -42.13 -13.30
N LEU A 7 -14.69 -42.42 -14.45
CA LEU A 7 -13.54 -41.67 -14.97
C LEU A 7 -13.89 -40.21 -15.30
N VAL A 8 -15.08 -39.96 -15.86
CA VAL A 8 -15.55 -38.60 -16.18
C VAL A 8 -15.80 -37.77 -14.93
N ILE A 9 -16.36 -38.36 -13.87
CA ILE A 9 -16.63 -37.65 -12.60
C ILE A 9 -15.33 -37.28 -11.88
N VAL A 10 -14.30 -38.15 -11.91
CA VAL A 10 -12.99 -37.86 -11.31
C VAL A 10 -12.26 -36.73 -12.06
N LEU A 11 -12.38 -36.67 -13.38
CA LEU A 11 -11.79 -35.58 -14.17
C LEU A 11 -12.45 -34.22 -13.89
N LEU A 12 -13.76 -34.18 -13.69
CA LEU A 12 -14.51 -32.95 -13.37
C LEU A 12 -14.18 -32.35 -12.00
N ALA A 13 -13.71 -33.14 -11.03
CA ALA A 13 -13.35 -32.64 -9.70
C ALA A 13 -12.03 -31.84 -9.69
N THR A 14 -11.16 -32.01 -10.69
CA THR A 14 -9.82 -31.38 -10.71
C THR A 14 -9.83 -29.90 -11.09
N VAL A 15 -10.85 -29.42 -11.81
CA VAL A 15 -10.96 -28.02 -12.25
C VAL A 15 -11.49 -27.06 -11.17
N ALA A 16 -11.98 -27.56 -10.03
CA ALA A 16 -12.53 -26.73 -8.96
C ALA A 16 -11.47 -26.09 -8.04
N TYR A 17 -10.22 -26.53 -8.11
CA TYR A 17 -9.11 -26.03 -7.29
C TYR A 17 -8.09 -25.23 -8.12
N ALA A 18 -8.55 -24.27 -8.92
CA ALA A 18 -7.67 -23.37 -9.67
C ALA A 18 -7.73 -21.92 -9.15
N LYS A 19 -8.07 -21.71 -7.87
CA LYS A 19 -7.91 -20.40 -7.24
C LYS A 19 -6.46 -20.30 -6.74
N GLU A 20 -5.58 -19.80 -7.61
CA GLU A 20 -4.18 -19.59 -7.29
C GLU A 20 -4.06 -18.84 -5.94
N PRO A 21 -3.21 -19.33 -5.02
CA PRO A 21 -3.03 -18.68 -3.73
C PRO A 21 -2.46 -17.27 -3.98
N LYS A 22 -3.24 -16.24 -3.62
CA LYS A 22 -2.75 -14.87 -3.62
C LYS A 22 -1.57 -14.79 -2.67
N HIS A 23 -0.38 -14.46 -3.19
CA HIS A 23 0.83 -14.39 -2.39
C HIS A 23 0.82 -13.11 -1.55
N TYR A 24 0.40 -13.22 -0.30
CA TYR A 24 0.48 -12.14 0.68
C TYR A 24 1.86 -12.13 1.33
N GLN A 25 2.40 -10.92 1.48
CA GLN A 25 3.57 -10.62 2.28
C GLN A 25 3.11 -9.96 3.58
N SER A 26 3.91 -10.08 4.63
CA SER A 26 3.64 -9.43 5.92
C SER A 26 4.68 -8.34 6.16
N GLY A 27 4.22 -7.23 6.74
CA GLY A 27 5.06 -6.12 7.17
C GLY A 27 4.45 -5.42 8.37
N ARG A 28 5.25 -4.65 9.09
CA ARG A 28 4.79 -3.87 10.25
C ARG A 28 4.63 -2.40 9.88
N LEU A 29 3.52 -1.81 10.30
CA LEU A 29 3.29 -0.38 10.14
C LEU A 29 4.10 0.39 11.17
N MET A 30 5.13 1.09 10.74
CA MET A 30 6.10 1.70 11.65
C MET A 30 5.70 3.10 12.09
N LYS A 31 5.17 3.90 11.16
CA LYS A 31 4.73 5.28 11.44
C LYS A 31 3.78 5.79 10.38
N MET A 32 3.12 6.90 10.74
CA MET A 32 2.28 7.71 9.88
C MET A 32 2.80 9.15 9.88
N GLU A 33 2.95 9.74 8.71
CA GLU A 33 3.45 11.10 8.52
C GLU A 33 2.48 11.90 7.64
N SER A 34 2.31 13.19 7.96
CA SER A 34 1.60 14.13 7.10
C SER A 34 2.62 14.89 6.25
N VAL A 35 2.53 14.73 4.93
CA VAL A 35 3.45 15.38 3.99
C VAL A 35 2.69 16.33 3.08
N LYS A 36 3.38 17.38 2.61
CA LYS A 36 2.85 18.25 1.57
C LYS A 36 2.82 17.48 0.25
N CYS A 37 1.64 17.28 -0.30
CA CYS A 37 1.43 16.43 -1.48
C CYS A 37 0.71 17.16 -2.63
N GLY A 38 0.22 18.38 -2.40
CA GLY A 38 -0.45 19.18 -3.42
C GLY A 38 -0.83 20.57 -2.93
N THR A 39 -1.48 21.33 -3.79
CA THR A 39 -2.04 22.65 -3.48
C THR A 39 -3.52 22.64 -3.82
N ASP A 40 -4.36 23.04 -2.87
CA ASP A 40 -5.80 23.20 -3.08
C ASP A 40 -6.01 24.51 -3.85
N GLU A 41 -5.95 24.44 -5.18
CA GLU A 41 -6.62 25.45 -6.00
C GLU A 41 -8.12 25.20 -5.89
N LYS A 42 -8.71 25.76 -4.84
CA LYS A 42 -10.15 25.85 -4.71
C LYS A 42 -10.70 26.84 -5.75
N ASN A 43 -10.56 26.55 -7.05
CA ASN A 43 -11.27 27.23 -8.13
C ASN A 43 -11.32 26.43 -9.45
N GLY A 44 -11.57 25.12 -9.39
CA GLY A 44 -11.79 24.27 -10.57
C GLY A 44 -13.22 24.33 -11.15
N LYS A 45 -14.04 25.32 -10.78
CA LYS A 45 -15.34 25.61 -11.39
C LYS A 45 -15.53 27.12 -11.54
N SER A 46 -14.89 27.70 -12.55
CA SER A 46 -15.45 28.76 -13.42
C SER A 46 -14.40 29.20 -14.43
N LEU A 47 -13.95 28.28 -15.29
CA LEU A 47 -13.35 28.65 -16.58
C LEU A 47 -14.42 28.64 -17.70
N ALA A 48 -15.69 28.84 -17.33
CA ALA A 48 -16.80 29.04 -18.26
C ALA A 48 -17.93 29.80 -17.54
N GLY A 49 -17.93 31.14 -17.65
CA GLY A 49 -18.93 32.03 -17.04
C GLY A 49 -18.59 32.35 -15.57
N GLU A 50 -18.49 33.58 -15.11
CA GLU A 50 -19.06 34.83 -15.57
C GLU A 50 -18.09 35.97 -15.25
N MET A 51 -18.19 37.01 -16.08
CA MET A 51 -17.75 38.38 -15.80
C MET A 51 -18.07 38.75 -14.35
N ILE A 52 -17.10 39.24 -13.55
CA ILE A 52 -17.15 40.34 -12.56
C ILE A 52 -15.67 40.46 -12.13
N GLY A 53 -14.91 41.50 -12.51
CA GLY A 53 -15.05 42.83 -11.93
C GLY A 53 -14.43 42.85 -10.52
N THR A 54 -13.51 43.77 -10.29
CA THR A 54 -13.11 44.26 -8.96
C THR A 54 -12.17 43.40 -8.09
N ASP A 55 -10.94 43.92 -7.98
CA ASP A 55 -10.17 44.15 -6.75
C ASP A 55 -9.53 42.99 -5.99
N SER A 56 -8.21 43.13 -5.80
CA SER A 56 -7.41 42.61 -4.67
C SER A 56 -7.12 41.11 -4.62
N SER A 57 -6.02 40.75 -5.28
CA SER A 57 -4.89 39.99 -4.71
C SER A 57 -5.09 39.38 -3.31
N HIS A 58 -5.71 38.20 -3.22
CA HIS A 58 -5.40 37.25 -2.14
C HIS A 58 -5.81 35.82 -2.50
N MET A 59 -5.16 35.21 -3.49
CA MET A 59 -5.23 33.75 -3.67
C MET A 59 -4.49 33.09 -2.50
N LYS A 60 -5.23 32.70 -1.45
CA LYS A 60 -4.68 31.83 -0.39
C LYS A 60 -4.59 30.40 -0.93
N THR A 61 -3.51 30.10 -1.65
CA THR A 61 -3.14 28.72 -1.99
C THR A 61 -2.96 27.95 -0.69
N ARG A 62 -3.89 27.05 -0.35
CA ARG A 62 -3.78 26.21 0.84
C ARG A 62 -2.99 24.96 0.46
N GLU A 63 -1.87 24.71 1.13
CA GLU A 63 -1.11 23.48 0.94
C GLU A 63 -1.96 22.27 1.41
N LEU A 64 -2.07 21.25 0.56
CA LEU A 64 -2.72 19.98 0.89
C LEU A 64 -1.71 19.05 1.58
N LEU A 65 -2.12 18.51 2.72
CA LEU A 65 -1.37 17.51 3.47
C LEU A 65 -1.97 16.14 3.22
N CYS A 66 -1.14 15.19 2.77
CA CYS A 66 -1.54 13.79 2.59
C CYS A 66 -0.90 12.91 3.65
N GLN A 67 -1.57 11.80 3.94
CA GLN A 67 -1.09 10.81 4.88
C GLN A 67 -0.17 9.83 4.15
N GLN A 68 1.04 9.64 4.66
CA GLN A 68 1.96 8.59 4.25
C GLN A 68 2.20 7.63 5.40
N TYR A 69 2.30 6.35 5.08
CA TYR A 69 2.61 5.29 6.03
C TYR A 69 3.92 4.61 5.64
N ILE A 70 4.70 4.25 6.64
CA ILE A 70 5.90 3.44 6.45
C ILE A 70 5.59 2.01 6.83
N LEU A 71 5.63 1.13 5.85
CA LEU A 71 5.48 -0.31 6.03
C LEU A 71 6.85 -0.98 5.92
N GLU A 72 7.31 -1.56 7.02
CA GLU A 72 8.60 -2.24 7.08
C GLU A 72 8.43 -3.75 6.94
N THR A 73 9.24 -4.34 6.08
CA THR A 73 9.40 -5.78 5.92
C THR A 73 10.84 -6.16 6.21
N ASP A 74 11.14 -7.47 6.25
CA ASP A 74 12.50 -7.96 6.48
C ASP A 74 13.54 -7.43 5.47
N LYS A 75 13.10 -7.10 4.25
CA LYS A 75 14.01 -6.74 3.14
C LYS A 75 13.82 -5.31 2.64
N LEU A 76 12.63 -4.75 2.80
CA LEU A 76 12.23 -3.50 2.17
C LEU A 76 11.44 -2.63 3.13
N VAL A 77 11.62 -1.33 3.01
CA VAL A 77 10.80 -0.29 3.65
C VAL A 77 10.01 0.40 2.54
N TYR A 78 8.69 0.32 2.64
CA TYR A 78 7.75 0.92 1.70
C TYR A 78 7.19 2.21 2.29
N THR A 79 7.11 3.26 1.47
CA THR A 79 6.31 4.44 1.77
C THR A 79 5.04 4.37 0.94
N VAL A 80 3.89 4.34 1.61
CA VAL A 80 2.59 4.16 0.96
C VAL A 80 1.61 5.27 1.34
N GLN A 81 0.70 5.58 0.43
CA GLN A 81 -0.31 6.62 0.61
C GLN A 81 -1.71 6.07 0.27
N PRO A 82 -2.75 6.41 1.06
CA PRO A 82 -4.12 6.04 0.71
C PRO A 82 -4.47 6.56 -0.68
N LYS A 83 -5.11 5.74 -1.51
CA LYS A 83 -5.58 6.20 -2.83
C LYS A 83 -6.81 7.11 -2.75
N ASP A 84 -7.64 6.92 -1.72
CA ASP A 84 -8.84 7.72 -1.50
C ASP A 84 -8.61 8.74 -0.37
N ASP A 85 -8.47 10.00 -0.75
CA ASP A 85 -8.29 11.13 0.18
C ASP A 85 -9.60 11.56 0.86
N LYS A 86 -10.77 11.07 0.41
CA LYS A 86 -12.07 11.51 0.95
C LYS A 86 -12.40 10.82 2.27
N HIS A 87 -12.02 9.56 2.41
CA HIS A 87 -12.24 8.77 3.63
C HIS A 87 -11.03 7.89 3.96
N PRO A 88 -9.83 8.46 4.15
CA PRO A 88 -8.65 7.69 4.50
C PRO A 88 -8.88 7.07 5.88
N ALA A 89 -9.00 5.75 5.92
CA ALA A 89 -9.02 5.05 7.20
C ALA A 89 -7.61 5.07 7.78
N LEU A 90 -7.52 5.45 9.05
CA LEU A 90 -6.24 5.43 9.75
C LEU A 90 -5.81 3.97 9.97
N LEU A 91 -4.59 3.66 9.55
CA LEU A 91 -3.98 2.37 9.84
C LEU A 91 -3.34 2.41 11.24
N PRO A 92 -3.54 1.37 12.06
CA PRO A 92 -2.93 1.29 13.38
C PRO A 92 -1.42 1.09 13.23
N VAL A 93 -0.67 2.07 13.72
CA VAL A 93 0.79 2.01 13.79
C VAL A 93 1.20 1.04 14.90
N GLY A 94 2.22 0.24 14.63
CA GLY A 94 2.72 -0.82 15.51
C GLY A 94 2.21 -2.21 15.12
N GLU A 95 1.13 -2.28 14.35
CA GLU A 95 0.49 -3.55 13.98
C GLU A 95 1.08 -4.18 12.72
N THR A 96 0.88 -5.50 12.63
CA THR A 96 1.24 -6.27 11.43
C THR A 96 0.13 -6.17 10.39
N ALA A 97 0.54 -5.86 9.17
CA ALA A 97 -0.32 -5.81 8.00
C ALA A 97 0.12 -6.85 6.97
N GLN A 98 -0.85 -7.54 6.39
CA GLN A 98 -0.66 -8.36 5.21
C GLN A 98 -0.91 -7.52 3.97
N PHE A 99 -0.10 -7.71 2.94
CA PHE A 99 -0.24 -6.95 1.71
C PHE A 99 0.14 -7.77 0.49
N ARG A 100 -0.35 -7.31 -0.66
CA ARG A 100 0.05 -7.81 -1.98
C ARG A 100 0.19 -6.65 -2.95
N LEU A 101 1.14 -6.78 -3.86
CA LEU A 101 1.39 -5.79 -4.90
C LEU A 101 0.59 -6.18 -6.15
N GLU A 102 -0.22 -5.25 -6.64
CA GLU A 102 -0.92 -5.33 -7.92
C GLU A 102 -0.50 -4.14 -8.78
N LYS A 103 0.41 -4.36 -9.74
CA LYS A 103 0.97 -3.32 -10.62
C LYS A 103 1.60 -2.17 -9.81
N ASP A 104 0.96 -1.00 -9.82
CA ASP A 104 1.36 0.24 -9.15
C ASP A 104 0.73 0.41 -7.77
N LYS A 105 -0.09 -0.55 -7.33
CA LYS A 105 -0.87 -0.46 -6.09
C LYS A 105 -0.45 -1.54 -5.09
N MET A 106 -0.58 -1.18 -3.82
CA MET A 106 -0.50 -2.10 -2.70
C MET A 106 -1.89 -2.31 -2.13
N LEU A 107 -2.35 -3.55 -2.07
CA LEU A 107 -3.56 -3.94 -1.37
C LEU A 107 -3.18 -4.38 0.03
N LEU A 108 -3.48 -3.53 1.01
CA LEU A 108 -3.11 -3.73 2.40
C LEU A 108 -4.32 -4.17 3.23
N ARG A 109 -4.11 -5.11 4.14
CA ARG A 109 -5.07 -5.62 5.11
C ARG A 109 -4.39 -5.69 6.47
N VAL A 110 -5.04 -5.18 7.51
CA VAL A 110 -4.58 -5.31 8.91
C VAL A 110 -5.40 -6.41 9.59
N GLU A 111 -4.75 -7.34 10.28
CA GLU A 111 -5.41 -8.50 10.89
C GLU A 111 -6.40 -8.10 12.00
N ASP A 112 -6.03 -7.12 12.84
CA ASP A 112 -6.79 -6.71 14.02
C ASP A 112 -7.86 -5.63 13.77
N MET A 113 -8.07 -5.20 12.53
CA MET A 113 -9.08 -4.19 12.19
C MET A 113 -10.37 -4.81 11.65
N ASP A 114 -10.57 -4.76 10.32
CA ASP A 114 -11.78 -5.16 9.63
C ASP A 114 -11.51 -6.22 8.55
N ASN A 115 -10.27 -6.68 8.44
CA ASN A 115 -9.80 -7.65 7.45
C ASN A 115 -10.13 -7.26 5.99
N LYS A 116 -10.39 -5.97 5.73
CA LYS A 116 -10.68 -5.46 4.39
C LYS A 116 -9.39 -5.08 3.69
N GLU A 117 -9.31 -5.41 2.40
CA GLU A 117 -8.25 -4.91 1.52
C GLU A 117 -8.51 -3.44 1.19
N ARG A 118 -7.49 -2.60 1.35
CA ARG A 118 -7.51 -1.18 1.04
C ARG A 118 -6.42 -0.87 0.02
N GLU A 119 -6.76 -0.05 -0.98
CA GLU A 119 -5.83 0.36 -2.03
C GLU A 119 -4.92 1.49 -1.54
N TYR A 120 -3.62 1.25 -1.62
CA TYR A 120 -2.57 2.23 -1.39
C TYR A 120 -1.70 2.38 -2.63
N ILE A 121 -1.19 3.59 -2.84
CA ILE A 121 -0.18 3.90 -3.85
C ILE A 121 1.20 3.74 -3.21
N VAL A 122 2.12 3.08 -3.89
CA VAL A 122 3.52 2.96 -3.44
C VAL A 122 4.30 4.18 -3.93
N ILE A 123 4.76 5.02 -3.00
CA ILE A 123 5.51 6.25 -3.31
C ILE A 123 7.01 5.94 -3.41
N SER A 124 7.53 5.12 -2.50
CA SER A 124 8.92 4.70 -2.53
C SER A 124 9.10 3.30 -1.95
N MET A 125 10.17 2.66 -2.39
CA MET A 125 10.60 1.35 -1.91
C MET A 125 12.13 1.40 -1.75
N VAL A 126 12.60 1.21 -0.53
CA VAL A 126 14.04 1.23 -0.22
C VAL A 126 14.44 -0.06 0.49
N PRO A 127 15.67 -0.58 0.28
CA PRO A 127 16.18 -1.71 1.05
C PRO A 127 16.14 -1.45 2.54
N ASN A 128 15.82 -2.49 3.32
CA ASN A 128 15.87 -2.43 4.77
C ASN A 128 17.31 -2.68 5.24
N ASN A 129 18.06 -1.59 5.46
CA ASN A 129 19.47 -1.66 5.86
C ASN A 129 19.68 -2.19 7.30
N SER A 130 18.61 -2.41 8.08
CA SER A 130 18.73 -3.08 9.37
C SER A 130 19.20 -4.53 9.25
N ALA A 131 18.99 -5.18 8.09
CA ALA A 131 19.38 -6.56 7.82
C ALA A 131 20.87 -6.73 7.43
N GLU A 132 21.59 -5.68 7.04
CA GLU A 132 23.01 -5.79 6.63
C GLU A 132 23.98 -5.99 7.81
N THR A 133 23.54 -5.72 9.04
CA THR A 133 24.43 -5.79 10.21
C THR A 133 24.77 -7.23 10.64
N THR A 134 24.04 -8.25 10.16
CA THR A 134 24.26 -9.65 10.59
C THR A 134 25.34 -10.39 9.77
N HIS A 135 25.71 -9.89 8.58
CA HIS A 135 26.74 -10.55 7.77
C HIS A 135 28.18 -10.09 8.07
N SER A 136 28.36 -8.87 8.59
CA SER A 136 29.70 -8.32 8.85
C SER A 136 30.29 -8.74 10.20
N ALA A 137 29.51 -9.34 11.10
CA ALA A 137 29.98 -9.78 12.43
C ALA A 137 30.53 -11.22 12.47
N ARG A 138 30.49 -11.97 11.35
CA ARG A 138 31.02 -13.35 11.28
C ARG A 138 32.40 -13.47 10.64
N ASP A 139 32.99 -12.37 10.16
CA ASP A 139 34.30 -12.40 9.46
C ASP A 139 35.48 -11.93 10.32
N SER A 140 35.26 -11.50 11.57
CA SER A 140 36.35 -11.17 12.51
C SER A 140 36.70 -12.36 13.41
N GLY A 141 37.24 -13.42 12.80
CA GLY A 141 37.93 -14.48 13.55
C GLY A 141 39.21 -13.94 14.23
N PRO A 142 39.56 -14.40 15.45
CA PRO A 142 40.74 -13.88 16.16
C PRO A 142 42.02 -14.35 15.45
N ALA A 143 42.86 -13.39 15.07
CA ALA A 143 44.23 -13.67 14.67
C ALA A 143 45.00 -14.25 15.86
N LYS A 144 45.65 -15.40 15.61
CA LYS A 144 46.48 -16.15 16.55
C LYS A 144 47.83 -15.48 16.77
#